data_AF-A0A7K6RDV7-F1
#
_entry.id   AF-A0A7K6RDV7-F1
#
_cell.length_a   1.000
_cell.length_b   1.000
_cell.length_c   1.000
_cell.angle_alpha   90.00
_cell.angle_beta   90.00
_cell.angle_gamma   90.00
#
_symmetry.space_group_name_H-M   'P 1'
#
loop_
_entity.id
_entity.type
_entity.pdbx_description
1 polymer ?
#
loop_
_entity_poly.entity_id
_entity_poly.type
_entity_poly.pdbx_seq_one_letter_code
_entity_poly.pdbx_strand_id
1 'polypeptide(L)'
;SSPHLVQVRERIRINGQPITKEQFSKYFWLVYNRLEETKVPAHASMPAYFRFLTIMAFHVFLQEKVDLAVVEVGIGGAYDCTNIIRAPVVCGVSSLGIDHTSILGDTLEKIAWQKGGIFKRGVPAFTVAQPERPLEVLRDRARELEVSWGGWGVNGMVPHGRGGLIFPSPQCPLYLCPELDAFEGGHLELGLAGAHQRSNAALAMQLARTWLQRRGCWGKAGRGGQGRGWTPAVGPPGSQRLTHPPLGLGELKEVPPGTELAGRPVPLAPTFRPTDAMIQGLRDTEWLGRTQVLPHGPVTWYLDGAHTTSSVQACVRWFRQAALNQDKPHDSSEVRVLLFNATGDRDTAAL
;
A
#
# COMPACT_ATOMS: atom_id res chain seq x y z
N SER A 1 4.45 8.90 -2.07
CA SER A 1 5.17 7.66 -1.71
C SER A 1 6.59 7.97 -1.31
N SER A 2 7.31 7.03 -0.71
CA SER A 2 8.72 7.17 -0.34
C SER A 2 9.48 5.84 -0.44
N PRO A 3 10.79 5.85 -0.77
CA PRO A 3 11.56 6.98 -1.31
C PRO A 3 11.14 7.35 -2.74
N HIS A 4 11.81 8.34 -3.33
CA HIS A 4 11.77 8.55 -4.79
C HIS A 4 12.91 7.77 -5.45
N LEU A 5 12.75 7.40 -6.71
CA LEU A 5 13.78 6.71 -7.49
C LEU A 5 14.72 7.71 -8.16
N VAL A 6 14.19 8.72 -8.85
CA VAL A 6 15.01 9.69 -9.61
C VAL A 6 14.79 11.11 -9.12
N GLN A 7 13.54 11.51 -8.87
CA GLN A 7 13.20 12.91 -8.60
C GLN A 7 12.29 13.06 -7.38
N VAL A 8 12.58 14.05 -6.54
CA VAL A 8 11.81 14.34 -5.31
C VAL A 8 10.30 14.50 -5.54
N ARG A 9 9.88 15.00 -6.71
CA ARG A 9 8.48 15.19 -7.10
C ARG A 9 7.68 13.90 -7.12
N GLU A 10 8.34 12.75 -7.35
CA GLU A 10 7.71 11.42 -7.29
C GLU A 10 7.04 11.14 -5.94
N ARG A 11 7.48 11.83 -4.88
CA ARG A 11 6.88 11.67 -3.55
C ARG A 11 5.45 12.23 -3.46
N ILE A 12 5.08 13.16 -4.34
CA ILE A 12 3.76 13.80 -4.39
C ILE A 12 3.19 13.63 -5.79
N ARG A 13 2.17 12.77 -5.92
CA ARG A 13 1.53 12.47 -7.20
C ARG A 13 0.05 12.86 -7.17
N ILE A 14 -0.45 13.37 -8.29
CA ILE A 14 -1.86 13.61 -8.53
C ILE A 14 -2.23 12.79 -9.78
N ASN A 15 -3.29 11.99 -9.69
CA ASN A 15 -3.72 11.08 -10.76
C ASN A 15 -2.59 10.18 -11.27
N GLY A 16 -1.76 9.67 -10.35
CA GLY A 16 -0.63 8.79 -10.68
C GLY A 16 0.61 9.50 -11.23
N GLN A 17 0.57 10.81 -11.49
CA GLN A 17 1.69 11.55 -12.06
C GLN A 17 2.39 12.44 -11.02
N PRO A 18 3.74 12.49 -10.98
CA PRO A 18 4.46 13.46 -10.16
C PRO A 18 4.02 14.89 -10.48
N ILE A 19 3.81 15.73 -9.46
CA ILE A 19 3.52 17.15 -9.69
C ILE A 19 4.62 17.83 -10.50
N THR A 20 4.29 18.84 -11.30
CA THR A 20 5.25 19.56 -12.16
C THR A 20 6.37 20.25 -11.35
N LYS A 21 7.45 20.64 -12.02
CA LYS A 21 8.56 21.38 -11.36
C LYS A 21 8.08 22.72 -10.83
N GLU A 22 7.20 23.36 -11.58
CA GLU A 22 6.58 24.66 -11.30
C GLU A 22 5.67 24.55 -10.08
N GLN A 23 4.79 23.53 -10.04
CA GLN A 23 3.96 23.25 -8.86
C GLN A 23 4.82 22.93 -7.63
N PHE A 24 5.84 22.09 -7.77
CA PHE A 24 6.72 21.75 -6.66
C PHE A 24 7.40 22.99 -6.09
N SER A 25 7.99 23.85 -6.94
CA SER A 25 8.65 25.08 -6.51
C SER A 25 7.67 26.05 -5.83
N LYS A 26 6.49 26.25 -6.44
CA LYS A 26 5.41 27.08 -5.88
C LYS A 26 5.04 26.62 -4.47
N TYR A 27 4.71 25.34 -4.29
CA TYR A 27 4.25 24.82 -3.00
C TYR A 27 5.38 24.72 -1.97
N PHE A 28 6.61 24.46 -2.41
CA PHE A 28 7.78 24.53 -1.54
C PHE A 28 7.89 25.91 -0.88
N TRP A 29 7.92 26.99 -1.69
CA TRP A 29 8.09 28.34 -1.16
C TRP A 29 6.89 28.82 -0.34
N LEU A 30 5.66 28.46 -0.74
CA LEU A 30 4.47 28.78 0.05
C LEU A 30 4.54 28.17 1.46
N VAL A 31 4.86 26.88 1.55
CA VAL A 31 4.94 26.17 2.85
C VAL A 31 6.16 26.64 3.64
N TYR A 32 7.31 26.79 2.99
CA TYR A 32 8.54 27.27 3.61
C TYR A 32 8.34 28.64 4.25
N ASN A 33 7.87 29.62 3.47
CA ASN A 33 7.68 30.99 3.96
C ASN A 33 6.67 31.03 5.10
N ARG A 34 5.56 30.28 4.99
CA ARG A 34 4.56 30.23 6.07
C ARG A 34 5.11 29.66 7.37
N LEU A 35 5.93 28.60 7.30
CA LEU A 35 6.56 28.04 8.50
C LEU A 35 7.59 29.01 9.09
N GLU A 36 8.37 29.68 8.24
CA GLU A 36 9.36 30.66 8.66
C GLU A 36 8.72 31.90 9.32
N GLU A 37 7.59 32.38 8.79
CA GLU A 37 6.82 33.51 9.34
C GLU A 37 6.16 33.18 10.69
N THR A 38 5.81 31.92 10.91
CA THR A 38 5.05 31.48 12.10
C THR A 38 5.89 30.75 13.14
N LYS A 39 7.21 30.66 12.94
CA LYS A 39 8.10 29.99 13.88
C LYS A 39 8.14 30.73 15.21
N VAL A 40 8.00 29.97 16.29
CA VAL A 40 8.13 30.47 17.66
C VAL A 40 9.60 30.39 18.05
N PRO A 41 10.18 31.33 18.84
CA PRO A 41 11.60 31.28 19.21
C PRO A 41 12.06 29.95 19.83
N ALA A 42 11.18 29.24 20.53
CA ALA A 42 11.43 27.91 21.09
C ALA A 42 11.61 26.79 20.03
N HIS A 43 11.16 27.02 18.79
CA HIS A 43 11.21 26.09 17.66
C HIS A 43 11.71 26.83 16.40
N ALA A 44 12.88 27.46 16.52
CA ALA A 44 13.42 28.33 15.47
C ALA A 44 13.91 27.59 14.20
N SER A 45 13.94 26.25 14.20
CA SER A 45 14.43 25.45 13.07
C SER A 45 13.32 24.88 12.20
N MET A 46 13.59 24.77 10.90
CA MET A 46 12.67 24.15 9.95
C MET A 46 12.47 22.65 10.24
N PRO A 47 11.29 22.09 9.94
CA PRO A 47 11.07 20.65 10.08
C PRO A 47 12.09 19.84 9.28
N ALA A 48 12.51 18.70 9.83
CA ALA A 48 13.36 17.75 9.13
C ALA A 48 12.77 17.36 7.76
N TYR A 49 13.64 17.07 6.78
CA TYR A 49 13.29 16.89 5.37
C TYR A 49 12.00 16.10 5.11
N PHE A 50 11.86 14.91 5.71
CA PHE A 50 10.67 14.09 5.49
C PHE A 50 9.40 14.71 6.10
N ARG A 51 9.49 15.33 7.28
CA ARG A 51 8.37 16.04 7.91
C ARG A 51 7.93 17.24 7.07
N PHE A 52 8.88 18.02 6.57
CA PHE A 52 8.59 19.14 5.68
C PHE A 52 7.87 18.67 4.41
N LEU A 53 8.38 17.63 3.75
CA LEU A 53 7.74 17.08 2.55
C LEU A 53 6.35 16.52 2.82
N THR A 54 6.10 15.90 3.96
CA THR A 54 4.77 15.43 4.37
C THR A 54 3.79 16.59 4.55
N ILE A 55 4.21 17.67 5.22
CA ILE A 55 3.41 18.90 5.35
C ILE A 55 3.09 19.47 3.95
N MET A 56 4.10 19.57 3.09
CA MET A 56 3.93 20.05 1.73
C MET A 56 2.98 19.17 0.92
N ALA A 57 3.08 17.83 1.02
CA ALA A 57 2.17 16.90 0.36
C ALA A 57 0.71 17.13 0.76
N PHE A 58 0.42 17.26 2.06
CA PHE A 58 -0.93 17.56 2.52
C PHE A 58 -1.41 18.93 2.03
N HIS A 59 -0.54 19.95 2.05
CA HIS A 59 -0.89 21.26 1.51
C HIS A 59 -1.24 21.19 0.01
N VAL A 60 -0.42 20.49 -0.79
CA VAL A 60 -0.68 20.25 -2.22
C VAL A 60 -2.04 19.58 -2.41
N PHE A 61 -2.31 18.48 -1.72
CA PHE A 61 -3.58 17.75 -1.86
C PHE A 61 -4.81 18.61 -1.53
N LEU A 62 -4.71 19.46 -0.51
CA LEU A 62 -5.77 20.40 -0.15
C LEU A 62 -5.95 21.51 -1.19
N GLN A 63 -4.86 22.10 -1.69
CA GLN A 63 -4.91 23.19 -2.67
C GLN A 63 -5.39 22.71 -4.05
N GLU A 64 -4.95 21.53 -4.47
CA GLU A 64 -5.33 20.88 -5.73
C GLU A 64 -6.68 20.15 -5.60
N LYS A 65 -7.33 20.21 -4.44
CA LYS A 65 -8.70 19.71 -4.17
C LYS A 65 -8.91 18.26 -4.58
N VAL A 66 -7.97 17.39 -4.23
CA VAL A 66 -8.07 15.96 -4.56
C VAL A 66 -9.27 15.32 -3.85
N ASP A 67 -9.96 14.39 -4.51
CA ASP A 67 -11.09 13.66 -3.92
C ASP A 67 -10.65 12.66 -2.83
N LEU A 68 -9.44 12.13 -2.99
CA LEU A 68 -8.81 11.11 -2.14
C LEU A 68 -7.29 11.30 -2.17
N ALA A 69 -6.65 11.13 -1.02
CA ALA A 69 -5.20 10.98 -0.91
C ALA A 69 -4.87 9.56 -0.41
N VAL A 70 -4.00 8.86 -1.15
CA VAL A 70 -3.36 7.62 -0.68
C VAL A 70 -2.04 8.00 -0.04
N VAL A 71 -1.93 7.76 1.27
CA VAL A 71 -0.77 8.19 2.07
C VAL A 71 0.01 6.98 2.52
N GLU A 72 1.20 6.83 1.95
CA GLU A 72 2.17 5.82 2.38
C GLU A 72 2.92 6.32 3.62
N VAL A 73 3.03 5.46 4.63
CA VAL A 73 3.83 5.70 5.83
C VAL A 73 5.31 5.70 5.46
N GLY A 74 6.09 6.62 6.03
CA GLY A 74 7.54 6.65 5.84
C GLY A 74 8.23 5.46 6.50
N ILE A 75 8.33 5.48 7.83
CA ILE A 75 8.97 4.41 8.62
C ILE A 75 8.07 4.07 9.81
N GLY A 76 7.80 2.78 9.99
CA GLY A 76 6.97 2.28 11.09
C GLY A 76 5.48 2.56 10.88
N GLY A 77 4.93 3.48 11.67
CA GLY A 77 3.51 3.85 11.65
C GLY A 77 3.10 4.69 12.85
N ALA A 78 3.26 4.15 14.06
CA ALA A 78 2.83 4.78 15.31
C ALA A 78 3.34 6.22 15.47
N TYR A 79 4.64 6.42 15.20
CA TYR A 79 5.32 7.71 15.35
C TYR A 79 5.70 8.38 14.02
N ASP A 80 5.20 7.85 12.90
CA ASP A 80 5.50 8.43 11.60
C ASP A 80 4.78 9.78 11.43
N CYS A 81 5.42 10.73 10.75
CA CYS A 81 4.86 12.07 10.57
C CYS A 81 3.59 12.10 9.69
N THR A 82 3.30 11.02 8.96
CA THR A 82 2.02 10.87 8.25
C THR A 82 0.86 10.49 9.17
N ASN A 83 1.14 9.95 10.37
CA ASN A 83 0.13 9.45 11.32
C ASN A 83 -0.64 10.55 12.07
N ILE A 84 -0.70 11.76 11.49
CA ILE A 84 -1.50 12.89 11.96
C ILE A 84 -2.95 12.84 11.45
N ILE A 85 -3.24 11.96 10.50
CA ILE A 85 -4.59 11.76 9.96
C ILE A 85 -5.45 11.12 11.06
N ARG A 86 -6.41 11.87 11.58
CA ARG A 86 -7.23 11.46 12.73
C ARG A 86 -8.21 10.34 12.39
N ALA A 87 -8.83 10.42 11.21
CA ALA A 87 -9.86 9.50 10.75
C ALA A 87 -9.70 9.21 9.24
N PRO A 88 -8.70 8.39 8.85
CA PRO A 88 -8.62 7.89 7.48
C PRO A 88 -9.87 7.05 7.18
N VAL A 89 -10.25 6.96 5.90
CA VAL A 89 -11.45 6.20 5.52
C VAL A 89 -11.24 4.69 5.76
N VAL A 90 -10.01 4.21 5.56
CA VAL A 90 -9.56 2.83 5.71
C VAL A 90 -8.04 2.81 5.90
N CYS A 91 -7.52 1.84 6.66
CA CYS A 91 -6.08 1.60 6.84
C CYS A 91 -5.65 0.23 6.29
N GLY A 92 -4.39 0.11 5.87
CA GLY A 92 -3.82 -1.14 5.38
C GLY A 92 -2.40 -1.38 5.87
N VAL A 93 -2.09 -2.60 6.29
CA VAL A 93 -0.73 -3.05 6.62
C VAL A 93 -0.35 -4.17 5.65
N SER A 94 0.64 -3.93 4.80
CA SER A 94 1.17 -4.95 3.88
C SER A 94 2.03 -5.99 4.62
N SER A 95 2.64 -6.92 3.87
CA SER A 95 3.53 -7.94 4.43
C SER A 95 4.61 -7.33 5.32
N LEU A 96 4.80 -7.91 6.51
CA LEU A 96 5.84 -7.51 7.45
C LEU A 96 7.15 -8.19 7.08
N GLY A 97 8.25 -7.45 7.19
CA GLY A 97 9.61 -7.95 7.02
C GLY A 97 10.55 -7.25 7.98
N ILE A 98 11.65 -7.93 8.33
CA ILE A 98 12.72 -7.33 9.13
C ILE A 98 13.39 -6.26 8.26
N ASP A 99 13.22 -5.01 8.66
CA ASP A 99 13.80 -3.83 8.03
C ASP A 99 13.84 -2.69 9.07
N HIS A 100 14.78 -1.76 8.92
CA HIS A 100 14.95 -0.60 9.82
C HIS A 100 15.02 -0.98 11.31
N THR A 101 15.76 -2.03 11.66
CA THR A 101 15.78 -2.62 13.02
C THR A 101 16.24 -1.66 14.11
N SER A 102 17.11 -0.69 13.77
CA SER A 102 17.56 0.37 14.68
C SER A 102 16.44 1.30 15.15
N ILE A 103 15.34 1.40 14.39
CA ILE A 103 14.20 2.27 14.69
C ILE A 103 12.97 1.44 15.10
N LEU A 104 12.70 0.35 14.39
CA LEU A 104 11.47 -0.43 14.54
C LEU A 104 11.60 -1.59 15.53
N GLY A 105 12.81 -1.93 15.94
CA GLY A 105 13.13 -3.11 16.72
C GLY A 105 13.60 -4.29 15.86
N ASP A 106 14.13 -5.29 16.53
CA ASP A 106 14.81 -6.47 16.00
C ASP A 106 13.88 -7.68 15.79
N THR A 107 12.58 -7.56 16.08
CA THR A 107 11.61 -8.64 15.89
C THR A 107 10.40 -8.19 15.05
N LEU A 108 9.75 -9.14 14.37
CA LEU A 108 8.56 -8.87 13.57
C LEU A 108 7.39 -8.37 14.43
N GLU A 109 7.30 -8.76 15.70
CA GLU A 109 6.29 -8.28 16.65
C GLU A 109 6.47 -6.79 16.96
N LYS A 110 7.70 -6.32 17.19
CA LYS A 110 7.98 -4.89 17.39
C LYS A 110 7.64 -4.08 16.14
N ILE A 111 7.97 -4.61 14.95
CA ILE A 111 7.62 -4.00 13.66
C ILE A 111 6.10 -3.99 13.45
N ALA A 112 5.40 -5.06 13.80
CA ALA A 112 3.94 -5.15 13.75
C ALA A 112 3.30 -4.11 14.65
N TRP A 113 3.81 -3.92 15.88
CA TRP A 113 3.34 -2.90 16.81
C TRP A 113 3.46 -1.50 16.20
N GLN A 114 4.62 -1.18 15.63
CA GLN A 114 4.87 0.11 14.98
C GLN A 114 3.91 0.32 13.79
N LYS A 115 3.78 -0.65 12.89
CA LYS A 115 2.92 -0.54 11.70
C LYS A 115 1.43 -0.52 12.03
N GLY A 116 0.99 -1.29 13.03
CA GLY A 116 -0.37 -1.25 13.56
C GLY A 116 -0.72 0.07 14.25
N GLY A 117 0.26 0.93 14.54
CA GLY A 117 0.04 2.27 15.10
C GLY A 117 -0.72 3.24 14.18
N ILE A 118 -0.94 2.88 12.91
CA ILE A 118 -1.81 3.65 12.00
C ILE A 118 -3.30 3.35 12.17
N PHE A 119 -3.65 2.30 12.90
CA PHE A 119 -5.04 1.95 13.16
C PHE A 119 -5.73 3.07 13.94
N LYS A 120 -6.99 3.34 13.60
CA LYS A 120 -7.80 4.40 14.20
C LYS A 120 -9.16 3.85 14.59
N ARG A 121 -9.69 4.39 15.68
CA ARG A 121 -10.98 3.99 16.21
C ARG A 121 -12.10 4.18 15.17
N GLY A 122 -12.98 3.19 15.00
CA GLY A 122 -14.06 3.20 14.00
C GLY A 122 -13.60 3.10 12.54
N VAL A 123 -12.30 2.96 12.30
CA VAL A 123 -11.72 2.85 10.95
C VAL A 123 -11.37 1.38 10.68
N PRO A 124 -11.85 0.80 9.56
CA PRO A 124 -11.53 -0.55 9.18
C PRO A 124 -10.07 -0.63 8.76
N ALA A 125 -9.43 -1.69 9.21
CA ALA A 125 -8.07 -2.01 8.91
C ALA A 125 -8.00 -3.34 8.16
N PHE A 126 -7.07 -3.42 7.22
CA PHE A 126 -6.80 -4.64 6.47
C PHE A 126 -5.33 -5.01 6.59
N THR A 127 -5.04 -6.29 6.69
CA THR A 127 -3.68 -6.84 6.59
C THR A 127 -3.67 -8.03 5.64
N VAL A 128 -2.49 -8.45 5.20
CA VAL A 128 -2.29 -9.69 4.42
C VAL A 128 -1.84 -10.82 5.33
N ALA A 129 -1.60 -12.02 4.78
CA ALA A 129 -1.03 -13.12 5.55
C ALA A 129 0.31 -12.72 6.20
N GLN A 130 0.47 -13.04 7.48
CA GLN A 130 1.67 -12.79 8.29
C GLN A 130 1.96 -14.03 9.14
N PRO A 131 3.16 -14.14 9.73
CA PRO A 131 3.39 -15.08 10.83
C PRO A 131 2.41 -14.82 11.99
N GLU A 132 2.09 -15.87 12.74
CA GLU A 132 1.04 -15.86 13.76
C GLU A 132 1.24 -14.77 14.82
N ARG A 133 2.42 -14.70 15.45
CA ARG A 133 2.72 -13.71 16.50
C ARG A 133 2.60 -12.25 16.02
N PRO A 134 3.21 -11.82 14.89
CA PRO A 134 2.96 -10.50 14.32
C PRO A 134 1.49 -10.21 14.01
N LEU A 135 0.71 -11.20 13.54
CA LEU A 135 -0.72 -11.04 13.30
C LEU A 135 -1.50 -10.82 14.59
N GLU A 136 -1.14 -11.53 15.67
CA GLU A 136 -1.69 -11.32 17.01
C GLU A 136 -1.41 -9.91 17.51
N VAL A 137 -0.19 -9.39 17.32
CA VAL A 137 0.12 -7.99 17.67
C VAL A 137 -0.77 -7.02 16.92
N LEU A 138 -0.95 -7.17 15.60
CA LEU A 138 -1.85 -6.29 14.83
C LEU A 138 -3.30 -6.37 15.35
N ARG A 139 -3.78 -7.57 15.67
CA ARG A 139 -5.11 -7.78 16.28
C ARG A 139 -5.22 -7.06 17.62
N ASP A 140 -4.21 -7.19 18.48
CA ASP A 140 -4.24 -6.60 19.81
C ASP A 140 -4.16 -5.06 19.72
N ARG A 141 -3.38 -4.50 18.79
CA ARG A 141 -3.39 -3.06 18.47
C ARG A 141 -4.77 -2.57 18.05
N ALA A 142 -5.49 -3.33 17.23
CA ALA A 142 -6.85 -2.99 16.82
C ALA A 142 -7.83 -3.03 18.01
N ARG A 143 -7.68 -4.02 18.91
CA ARG A 143 -8.48 -4.19 20.14
C ARG A 143 -8.24 -3.11 21.19
N GLU A 144 -7.01 -2.63 21.37
CA GLU A 144 -6.70 -1.53 22.31
C GLU A 144 -7.52 -0.25 22.01
N LEU A 145 -7.82 -0.01 20.73
CA LEU A 145 -8.66 1.12 20.30
C LEU A 145 -10.14 0.94 20.68
N GLU A 146 -10.54 -0.27 21.08
CA GLU A 146 -11.87 -0.61 21.60
C GLU A 146 -11.98 -0.30 23.10
N VAL A 147 -10.89 -0.49 23.85
CA VAL A 147 -10.87 -0.44 25.34
C VAL A 147 -10.55 0.96 25.87
N SER A 148 -9.84 1.80 25.12
CA SER A 148 -9.35 3.11 25.58
C SER A 148 -10.43 4.19 25.84
N TRP A 149 -11.73 3.87 25.72
CA TRP A 149 -12.83 4.80 26.02
C TRP A 149 -13.35 4.65 27.46
N GLY A 150 -12.43 4.81 28.42
CA GLY A 150 -12.72 4.77 29.86
C GLY A 150 -12.37 6.05 30.62
N GLY A 151 -12.16 7.18 29.93
CA GLY A 151 -11.74 8.42 30.59
C GLY A 151 -12.24 9.67 29.90
N TRP A 152 -12.85 10.55 30.70
CA TRP A 152 -13.33 11.92 30.44
C TRP A 152 -14.81 12.09 30.04
N GLY A 153 -15.69 12.15 31.06
CA GLY A 153 -16.65 13.25 31.20
C GLY A 153 -18.05 13.12 30.59
N VAL A 154 -19.00 12.67 31.42
CA VAL A 154 -20.42 13.08 31.60
C VAL A 154 -21.22 13.85 30.51
N ASN A 155 -22.52 13.50 30.46
CA ASN A 155 -23.69 14.18 29.86
C ASN A 155 -24.03 13.91 28.38
N GLY A 156 -24.50 12.68 28.13
CA GLY A 156 -25.24 12.33 26.92
C GLY A 156 -26.19 11.14 27.14
N MET A 157 -26.84 11.04 28.30
CA MET A 157 -27.90 10.05 28.52
C MET A 157 -29.19 10.57 27.89
N VAL A 158 -29.58 10.00 26.74
CA VAL A 158 -30.94 10.09 26.24
C VAL A 158 -31.69 8.86 26.77
N PRO A 159 -32.66 8.99 27.68
CA PRO A 159 -33.45 7.85 28.12
C PRO A 159 -34.48 7.51 27.05
N HIS A 160 -34.42 6.30 26.47
CA HIS A 160 -35.56 5.65 25.83
C HIS A 160 -35.66 4.20 26.32
N GLY A 161 -36.91 3.75 26.47
CA GLY A 161 -37.34 2.63 27.31
C GLY A 161 -36.79 1.24 26.96
N ARG A 162 -36.80 0.39 28.00
CA ARG A 162 -36.74 -1.08 28.03
C ARG A 162 -36.26 -1.76 26.72
N GLY A 163 -34.94 -1.87 26.58
CA GLY A 163 -34.25 -2.67 25.58
C GLY A 163 -32.80 -2.21 25.57
N GLY A 164 -31.86 -3.11 25.87
CA GLY A 164 -30.49 -2.75 26.27
C GLY A 164 -29.78 -1.75 25.34
N LEU A 165 -28.99 -0.87 25.95
CA LEU A 165 -28.07 0.01 25.24
C LEU A 165 -26.98 -0.82 24.57
N ILE A 166 -27.15 -1.16 23.28
CA ILE A 166 -26.05 -1.58 22.42
C ILE A 166 -25.46 -0.30 21.86
N PHE A 167 -24.41 0.23 22.50
CA PHE A 167 -23.48 1.09 21.78
C PHE A 167 -22.75 0.17 20.80
N PRO A 168 -22.82 0.35 19.48
CA PRO A 168 -21.79 -0.21 18.62
C PRO A 168 -20.50 0.44 19.10
N SER A 169 -19.70 -0.30 19.87
CA SER A 169 -18.35 0.12 20.19
C SER A 169 -17.73 0.52 18.86
N PRO A 170 -17.16 1.72 18.70
CA PRO A 170 -16.50 2.10 17.46
C PRO A 170 -15.20 1.29 17.40
N GLN A 171 -15.33 0.00 17.12
CA GLN A 171 -14.26 -0.95 17.01
C GLN A 171 -13.38 -0.51 15.83
N CYS A 172 -12.09 -0.82 15.89
CA CYS A 172 -11.25 -0.80 14.71
C CYS A 172 -11.33 -2.21 14.11
N PRO A 173 -12.27 -2.52 13.21
CA PRO A 173 -12.38 -3.88 12.71
C PRO A 173 -11.16 -4.18 11.84
N LEU A 174 -10.41 -5.21 12.23
CA LEU A 174 -9.26 -5.71 11.48
C LEU A 174 -9.68 -6.94 10.68
N TYR A 175 -9.34 -6.95 9.39
CA TYR A 175 -9.59 -8.08 8.50
C TYR A 175 -8.31 -8.57 7.83
N LEU A 176 -8.24 -9.88 7.62
CA LEU A 176 -7.24 -10.52 6.78
C LEU A 176 -7.72 -10.47 5.33
N CYS A 177 -6.90 -10.02 4.39
CA CYS A 177 -7.23 -10.05 2.98
C CYS A 177 -7.23 -11.48 2.46
N PRO A 178 -8.22 -11.88 1.65
CA PRO A 178 -8.19 -13.17 0.96
C PRO A 178 -7.07 -13.18 -0.09
N GLU A 179 -6.74 -14.37 -0.58
CA GLU A 179 -5.87 -14.50 -1.73
C GLU A 179 -6.49 -13.86 -2.98
N LEU A 180 -5.65 -13.41 -3.91
CA LEU A 180 -6.11 -12.70 -5.10
C LEU A 180 -7.07 -13.54 -5.96
N ASP A 181 -6.87 -14.86 -6.01
CA ASP A 181 -7.71 -15.76 -6.80
C ASP A 181 -9.08 -16.06 -6.16
N ALA A 182 -9.28 -15.65 -4.89
CA ALA A 182 -10.56 -15.80 -4.22
C ALA A 182 -11.59 -14.71 -4.60
N PHE A 183 -11.17 -13.65 -5.29
CA PHE A 183 -12.09 -12.65 -5.81
C PHE A 183 -12.86 -13.22 -7.01
N GLU A 184 -14.14 -12.85 -7.13
CA GLU A 184 -15.00 -13.40 -8.18
C GLU A 184 -14.58 -12.88 -9.56
N GLY A 185 -14.79 -13.66 -10.62
CA GLY A 185 -14.54 -13.22 -12.00
C GLY A 185 -13.28 -13.80 -12.67
N GLY A 186 -12.63 -14.78 -12.04
CA GLY A 186 -11.53 -15.54 -12.64
C GLY A 186 -10.15 -14.92 -12.38
N HIS A 187 -9.17 -15.33 -13.20
CA HIS A 187 -7.78 -14.94 -13.01
C HIS A 187 -7.56 -13.45 -13.26
N LEU A 188 -7.12 -12.73 -12.23
CA LEU A 188 -6.78 -11.31 -12.30
C LEU A 188 -5.32 -11.12 -12.74
N GLU A 189 -5.14 -10.50 -13.90
CA GLU A 189 -3.83 -10.13 -14.44
C GLU A 189 -3.28 -8.89 -13.71
N LEU A 190 -1.99 -8.92 -13.35
CA LEU A 190 -1.30 -7.82 -12.67
C LEU A 190 -0.26 -7.21 -13.62
N GLY A 191 -0.17 -5.87 -13.62
CA GLY A 191 0.91 -5.15 -14.31
C GLY A 191 2.28 -5.32 -13.65
N LEU A 192 2.31 -5.75 -12.38
CA LEU A 192 3.54 -6.02 -11.63
C LEU A 192 3.80 -7.52 -11.51
N ALA A 193 5.02 -7.93 -11.82
CA ALA A 193 5.43 -9.32 -11.73
C ALA A 193 5.78 -9.72 -10.28
N GLY A 194 5.73 -11.03 -10.03
CA GLY A 194 6.14 -11.64 -8.76
C GLY A 194 4.97 -12.03 -7.86
N ALA A 195 5.07 -13.22 -7.26
CA ALA A 195 3.99 -13.80 -6.45
C ALA A 195 3.56 -12.91 -5.26
N HIS A 196 4.50 -12.19 -4.65
CA HIS A 196 4.22 -11.27 -3.54
C HIS A 196 3.34 -10.08 -3.95
N GLN A 197 3.30 -9.72 -5.24
CA GLN A 197 2.41 -8.64 -5.71
C GLN A 197 0.93 -9.05 -5.67
N ARG A 198 0.63 -10.36 -5.62
CA ARG A 198 -0.76 -10.85 -5.50
C ARG A 198 -1.38 -10.45 -4.17
N SER A 199 -0.62 -10.52 -3.07
CA SER A 199 -1.11 -10.07 -1.75
C SER A 199 -1.23 -8.55 -1.67
N ASN A 200 -0.30 -7.81 -2.29
CA ASN A 200 -0.39 -6.35 -2.41
C ASN A 200 -1.64 -5.92 -3.20
N ALA A 201 -1.93 -6.61 -4.31
CA ALA A 201 -3.12 -6.39 -5.13
C ALA A 201 -4.41 -6.67 -4.35
N ALA A 202 -4.48 -7.80 -3.62
CA ALA A 202 -5.62 -8.13 -2.78
C ALA A 202 -5.88 -7.08 -1.69
N LEU A 203 -4.81 -6.59 -1.04
CA LEU A 203 -4.90 -5.49 -0.08
C LEU A 203 -5.42 -4.22 -0.76
N ALA A 204 -4.83 -3.80 -1.88
CA ALA A 204 -5.24 -2.62 -2.62
C ALA A 204 -6.72 -2.68 -3.03
N MET A 205 -7.21 -3.84 -3.48
CA MET A 205 -8.61 -4.05 -3.83
C MET A 205 -9.55 -3.87 -2.62
N GLN A 206 -9.21 -4.44 -1.45
CA GLN A 206 -10.03 -4.29 -0.25
C GLN A 206 -10.05 -2.83 0.25
N LEU A 207 -8.90 -2.15 0.22
CA LEU A 207 -8.83 -0.72 0.54
C LEU A 207 -9.69 0.12 -0.41
N ALA A 208 -9.57 -0.11 -1.72
CA ALA A 208 -10.35 0.61 -2.74
C ALA A 208 -11.85 0.35 -2.62
N ARG A 209 -12.27 -0.91 -2.43
CA ARG A 209 -13.68 -1.26 -2.19
C ARG A 209 -14.23 -0.55 -0.96
N THR A 210 -13.49 -0.60 0.15
CA THR A 210 -13.94 -0.01 1.42
C THR A 210 -14.11 1.49 1.30
N TRP A 211 -13.19 2.16 0.60
CA TRP A 211 -13.32 3.58 0.29
C TRP A 211 -14.56 3.87 -0.56
N LEU A 212 -14.77 3.13 -1.65
CA LEU A 212 -15.94 3.29 -2.53
C LEU A 212 -17.26 3.06 -1.79
N GLN A 213 -17.34 2.05 -0.92
CA GLN A 213 -18.52 1.76 -0.11
C GLN A 213 -18.83 2.89 0.87
N ARG A 214 -17.83 3.35 1.62
CA ARG A 214 -17.99 4.42 2.62
C ARG A 214 -18.33 5.79 2.01
N ARG A 215 -18.02 5.99 0.73
CA ARG A 215 -18.38 7.21 -0.02
C ARG A 215 -19.68 7.08 -0.83
N GLY A 216 -20.36 5.93 -0.78
CA GLY A 216 -21.59 5.70 -1.55
C GLY A 216 -21.37 5.62 -3.07
N CYS A 217 -20.15 5.29 -3.49
CA CYS A 217 -19.74 5.15 -4.90
C CYS A 217 -19.74 3.69 -5.38
N TRP A 218 -19.84 2.73 -4.46
CA TRP A 218 -19.92 1.30 -4.79
C TRP A 218 -21.16 0.99 -5.64
N GLY A 219 -21.00 0.20 -6.71
CA GLY A 219 -22.09 -0.14 -7.64
C GLY A 219 -22.43 0.95 -8.68
N LYS A 220 -21.98 2.19 -8.50
CA LYS A 220 -22.05 3.25 -9.54
C LYS A 220 -20.93 3.13 -10.56
N ALA A 221 -19.77 2.63 -10.14
CA ALA A 221 -18.60 2.41 -11.01
C ALA A 221 -18.83 1.39 -12.14
N GLY A 222 -19.88 0.56 -12.06
CA GLY A 222 -20.23 -0.44 -13.07
C GLY A 222 -21.36 -0.02 -14.04
N ARG A 223 -21.92 1.18 -13.90
CA ARG A 223 -22.86 1.73 -14.89
C ARG A 223 -22.10 2.82 -15.63
N GLY A 224 -21.86 2.62 -16.94
CA GLY A 224 -21.08 3.51 -17.80
C GLY A 224 -21.60 4.94 -17.88
N GLY A 225 -21.43 5.71 -16.81
CA GLY A 225 -21.66 7.13 -16.77
C GLY A 225 -20.48 7.83 -17.44
N GLN A 226 -20.73 8.41 -18.61
CA GLN A 226 -19.88 9.45 -19.19
C GLN A 226 -19.72 10.60 -18.17
N GLY A 227 -18.68 10.51 -17.34
CA GLY A 227 -18.32 11.52 -16.36
C GLY A 227 -16.84 11.83 -16.51
N ARG A 228 -16.54 12.95 -17.18
CA ARG A 228 -15.23 13.61 -17.37
C ARG A 228 -14.04 12.68 -17.53
N GLY A 229 -13.63 12.50 -18.79
CA GLY A 229 -12.48 11.73 -19.27
C GLY A 229 -11.41 11.40 -18.25
N TRP A 230 -11.41 10.15 -17.81
CA TRP A 230 -10.20 9.49 -17.36
C TRP A 230 -9.33 9.27 -18.61
N THR A 231 -8.34 10.14 -18.82
CA THR A 231 -7.29 9.89 -19.80
C THR A 231 -6.30 8.92 -19.18
N PRO A 232 -6.07 7.73 -19.76
CA PRO A 232 -5.01 6.83 -19.32
C PRO A 232 -3.69 7.59 -19.33
N ALA A 233 -2.86 7.39 -18.32
CA ALA A 233 -1.48 7.84 -18.37
C ALA A 233 -0.79 7.13 -19.55
N VAL A 234 -0.43 7.88 -20.58
CA VAL A 234 0.47 7.38 -21.63
C VAL A 234 1.83 7.25 -20.96
N GLY A 235 2.24 6.01 -20.65
CA GLY A 235 3.59 5.71 -20.21
C GLY A 235 4.61 6.21 -21.23
N PRO A 236 5.86 6.48 -20.82
CA PRO A 236 6.92 6.84 -21.75
C PRO A 236 7.03 5.76 -22.85
N PRO A 237 7.21 6.14 -24.13
CA PRO A 237 7.32 5.17 -25.21
C PRO A 237 8.57 4.30 -24.99
N GLY A 238 8.38 3.01 -24.68
CA GLY A 238 9.51 2.07 -24.56
C GLY A 238 9.31 0.76 -23.77
N SER A 239 8.22 0.56 -23.01
CA SER A 239 7.99 -0.72 -22.32
C SER A 239 7.26 -1.73 -23.21
N GLN A 240 7.97 -2.70 -23.77
CA GLN A 240 7.34 -3.85 -24.41
C GLN A 240 6.69 -4.75 -23.35
N ARG A 241 5.38 -4.97 -23.51
CA ARG A 241 4.53 -5.82 -22.65
C ARG A 241 4.82 -7.30 -22.94
N LEU A 242 5.05 -8.10 -21.90
CA LEU A 242 5.09 -9.55 -22.00
C LEU A 242 3.77 -10.12 -21.47
N THR A 243 3.01 -10.81 -22.32
CA THR A 243 1.80 -11.55 -21.95
C THR A 243 2.18 -12.94 -21.42
N HIS A 244 1.68 -13.34 -20.25
CA HIS A 244 1.95 -14.66 -19.65
C HIS A 244 0.85 -15.69 -19.98
N PRO A 245 1.20 -16.97 -20.27
CA PRO A 245 0.21 -18.04 -20.42
C PRO A 245 -0.22 -18.66 -19.07
N PRO A 246 -1.43 -19.28 -18.99
CA PRO A 246 -1.96 -19.86 -17.76
C PRO A 246 -1.33 -21.22 -17.41
N LEU A 247 -1.08 -21.45 -16.12
CA LEU A 247 -0.62 -22.73 -15.57
C LEU A 247 -1.81 -23.66 -15.25
N GLY A 248 -1.62 -24.96 -15.52
CA GLY A 248 -2.66 -26.00 -15.56
C GLY A 248 -3.31 -26.37 -14.23
N LEU A 249 -4.55 -26.84 -14.38
CA LEU A 249 -5.52 -27.23 -13.35
C LEU A 249 -5.11 -28.48 -12.55
N GLY A 250 -5.25 -28.41 -11.23
CA GLY A 250 -5.41 -29.54 -10.32
C GLY A 250 -6.74 -29.39 -9.58
N GLU A 251 -7.52 -30.47 -9.51
CA GLU A 251 -8.95 -30.52 -9.21
C GLU A 251 -9.37 -29.94 -7.85
N LEU A 252 -10.47 -29.18 -7.88
CA LEU A 252 -11.15 -28.55 -6.74
C LEU A 252 -12.13 -29.53 -6.07
N LYS A 253 -12.15 -29.58 -4.74
CA LYS A 253 -13.30 -30.06 -3.96
C LYS A 253 -14.03 -28.86 -3.36
N GLU A 254 -15.33 -28.78 -3.64
CA GLU A 254 -16.25 -27.77 -3.07
C GLU A 254 -16.42 -27.96 -1.56
N VAL A 255 -16.55 -26.84 -0.82
CA VAL A 255 -17.01 -26.82 0.58
C VAL A 255 -18.24 -25.91 0.67
N PRO A 256 -19.34 -26.32 1.34
CA PRO A 256 -20.60 -25.57 1.37
C PRO A 256 -20.53 -24.33 2.30
N PRO A 257 -21.44 -23.35 2.13
CA PRO A 257 -21.46 -22.15 2.93
C PRO A 257 -22.20 -22.38 4.25
N GLY A 258 -21.53 -22.05 5.37
CA GLY A 258 -22.16 -22.01 6.69
C GLY A 258 -21.36 -22.79 7.72
N THR A 259 -20.32 -22.16 8.26
CA THR A 259 -19.78 -22.53 9.56
C THR A 259 -19.12 -21.30 10.16
N GLU A 260 -19.61 -20.91 11.33
CA GLU A 260 -19.04 -19.85 12.14
C GLU A 260 -17.52 -20.07 12.28
N LEU A 261 -16.74 -19.01 12.05
CA LEU A 261 -15.28 -18.98 12.19
C LEU A 261 -14.86 -19.06 13.67
N ALA A 262 -15.13 -20.18 14.32
CA ALA A 262 -14.54 -20.52 15.60
C ALA A 262 -13.08 -20.93 15.37
N GLY A 263 -12.13 -20.02 15.63
CA GLY A 263 -10.70 -20.37 15.76
C GLY A 263 -9.69 -19.53 15.00
N ARG A 264 -10.09 -18.58 14.13
CA ARG A 264 -9.13 -17.65 13.51
C ARG A 264 -9.03 -16.34 14.29
N PRO A 265 -7.82 -15.88 14.64
CA PRO A 265 -7.63 -14.69 15.48
C PRO A 265 -8.06 -13.37 14.78
N VAL A 266 -8.04 -13.34 13.44
CA VAL A 266 -8.49 -12.21 12.61
C VAL A 266 -9.44 -12.74 11.53
N PRO A 267 -10.65 -12.16 11.37
CA PRO A 267 -11.61 -12.62 10.36
C PRO A 267 -11.12 -12.34 8.94
N LEU A 268 -11.47 -13.21 8.00
CA LEU A 268 -11.22 -12.99 6.57
C LEU A 268 -12.15 -11.89 6.04
N ALA A 269 -11.62 -10.97 5.26
CA ALA A 269 -12.42 -9.97 4.56
C ALA A 269 -13.30 -10.64 3.49
N PRO A 270 -14.55 -10.19 3.30
CA PRO A 270 -15.42 -10.74 2.27
C PRO A 270 -14.82 -10.51 0.89
N THR A 271 -14.92 -11.51 0.02
CA THR A 271 -14.61 -11.38 -1.40
C THR A 271 -15.71 -10.60 -2.12
N PHE A 272 -15.45 -10.24 -3.37
CA PHE A 272 -16.39 -9.54 -4.23
C PHE A 272 -15.96 -9.67 -5.69
N ARG A 273 -16.88 -9.42 -6.62
CA ARG A 273 -16.57 -9.21 -8.04
C ARG A 273 -15.90 -7.85 -8.26
N PRO A 274 -14.62 -7.79 -8.68
CA PRO A 274 -13.95 -6.53 -8.99
C PRO A 274 -14.68 -5.79 -10.11
N THR A 275 -14.69 -4.46 -10.02
CA THR A 275 -15.19 -3.61 -11.11
C THR A 275 -14.20 -3.58 -12.27
N ASP A 276 -14.65 -3.24 -13.48
CA ASP A 276 -13.77 -3.09 -14.65
C ASP A 276 -12.63 -2.09 -14.38
N ALA A 277 -12.91 -1.01 -13.66
CA ALA A 277 -11.89 -0.04 -13.25
C ALA A 277 -10.83 -0.62 -12.28
N MET A 278 -11.22 -1.55 -11.41
CA MET A 278 -10.27 -2.26 -10.54
C MET A 278 -9.41 -3.23 -11.34
N ILE A 279 -10.01 -4.00 -12.24
CA ILE A 279 -9.30 -4.93 -13.12
C ILE A 279 -8.31 -4.18 -13.99
N GLN A 280 -8.76 -3.09 -14.63
CA GLN A 280 -7.91 -2.22 -15.44
C GLN A 280 -6.80 -1.60 -14.59
N GLY A 281 -7.11 -1.10 -13.40
CA GLY A 281 -6.12 -0.54 -12.49
C GLY A 281 -5.04 -1.54 -12.09
N LEU A 282 -5.39 -2.79 -11.78
CA LEU A 282 -4.43 -3.85 -11.47
C LEU A 282 -3.53 -4.18 -12.68
N ARG A 283 -4.12 -4.28 -13.87
CA ARG A 283 -3.42 -4.56 -15.13
C ARG A 283 -2.45 -3.43 -15.50
N ASP A 284 -2.87 -2.18 -15.34
CA ASP A 284 -2.10 -0.99 -15.74
C ASP A 284 -1.13 -0.50 -14.65
N THR A 285 -1.08 -1.17 -13.50
CA THR A 285 -0.21 -0.75 -12.40
C THR A 285 1.25 -0.89 -12.82
N GLU A 286 1.95 0.24 -12.89
CA GLU A 286 3.40 0.31 -13.05
C GLU A 286 4.05 0.87 -11.79
N TRP A 287 5.23 0.35 -11.45
CA TRP A 287 6.01 0.83 -10.32
C TRP A 287 7.49 0.84 -10.67
N LEU A 288 8.03 2.02 -10.96
CA LEU A 288 9.42 2.18 -11.37
C LEU A 288 10.38 1.60 -10.32
N GLY A 289 11.38 0.85 -10.78
CA GLY A 289 12.33 0.14 -9.93
C GLY A 289 11.76 -1.09 -9.21
N ARG A 290 10.60 -1.62 -9.60
CA ARG A 290 10.07 -2.91 -9.14
C ARG A 290 9.82 -3.82 -10.32
N THR A 291 10.56 -4.92 -10.38
CA THR A 291 10.46 -5.92 -11.47
C THR A 291 10.43 -5.29 -12.86
N GLN A 292 11.26 -4.24 -13.07
CA GLN A 292 11.20 -3.41 -14.27
C GLN A 292 12.21 -3.91 -15.31
N VAL A 293 11.74 -4.16 -16.53
CA VAL A 293 12.59 -4.53 -17.68
C VAL A 293 12.72 -3.32 -18.60
N LEU A 294 13.95 -2.91 -18.91
CA LEU A 294 14.23 -1.81 -19.82
C LEU A 294 15.19 -2.26 -20.94
N PRO A 295 14.69 -2.49 -22.17
CA PRO A 295 15.55 -2.75 -23.31
C PRO A 295 16.27 -1.45 -23.73
N HIS A 296 17.57 -1.54 -23.99
CA HIS A 296 18.41 -0.43 -24.44
C HIS A 296 19.44 -0.93 -25.46
N GLY A 297 19.05 -0.96 -26.73
CA GLY A 297 19.87 -1.52 -27.81
C GLY A 297 20.21 -2.99 -27.54
N PRO A 298 21.50 -3.38 -27.52
CA PRO A 298 21.90 -4.76 -27.25
C PRO A 298 21.85 -5.13 -25.75
N VAL A 299 21.54 -4.18 -24.85
CA VAL A 299 21.53 -4.41 -23.41
C VAL A 299 20.09 -4.38 -22.90
N THR A 300 19.70 -5.40 -22.13
CA THR A 300 18.46 -5.39 -21.36
C THR A 300 18.77 -5.18 -19.89
N TRP A 301 18.20 -4.13 -19.31
CA TRP A 301 18.31 -3.86 -17.87
C TRP A 301 17.13 -4.49 -17.12
N TYR A 302 17.44 -5.20 -16.04
CA TYR A 302 16.47 -5.75 -15.10
C TYR A 302 16.65 -5.02 -13.76
N LEU A 303 15.73 -4.12 -13.43
CA LEU A 303 15.83 -3.24 -12.28
C LEU A 303 14.85 -3.67 -11.18
N ASP A 304 15.37 -3.88 -9.97
CA ASP A 304 14.57 -4.06 -8.76
C ASP A 304 15.26 -3.45 -7.53
N GLY A 305 14.52 -2.67 -6.75
CA GLY A 305 14.97 -2.10 -5.47
C GLY A 305 14.88 -3.06 -4.28
N ALA A 306 15.00 -4.36 -4.50
CA ALA A 306 15.04 -5.38 -3.46
C ALA A 306 16.22 -5.15 -2.52
N HIS A 307 15.98 -5.26 -1.22
CA HIS A 307 16.99 -4.92 -0.21
C HIS A 307 16.80 -5.60 1.16
N THR A 308 15.91 -6.57 1.21
CA THR A 308 15.73 -7.50 2.32
C THR A 308 15.94 -8.90 1.76
N THR A 309 16.33 -9.87 2.58
CA THR A 309 16.55 -11.26 2.11
C THR A 309 15.33 -11.80 1.36
N SER A 310 14.13 -11.56 1.87
CA SER A 310 12.88 -12.02 1.22
C SER A 310 12.61 -11.32 -0.12
N SER A 311 12.88 -10.01 -0.23
CA SER A 311 12.71 -9.27 -1.48
C SER A 311 13.77 -9.62 -2.51
N VAL A 312 15.02 -9.87 -2.10
CA VAL A 312 16.09 -10.33 -3.00
C VAL A 312 15.76 -11.70 -3.58
N GLN A 313 15.30 -12.64 -2.75
CA GLN A 313 14.83 -13.94 -3.25
C GLN A 313 13.66 -13.81 -4.24
N ALA A 314 12.73 -12.87 -3.99
CA ALA A 314 11.65 -12.59 -4.92
C ALA A 314 12.16 -12.00 -6.25
N CYS A 315 13.12 -11.08 -6.19
CA CYS A 315 13.80 -10.51 -7.35
C CYS A 315 14.52 -11.58 -8.17
N VAL A 316 15.28 -12.48 -7.53
CA VAL A 316 15.97 -13.59 -8.22
C VAL A 316 14.97 -14.50 -8.95
N ARG A 317 13.85 -14.86 -8.31
CA ARG A 317 12.80 -15.68 -8.94
C ARG A 317 12.20 -14.97 -10.15
N TRP A 318 11.88 -13.68 -10.02
CA TRP A 318 11.39 -12.86 -11.11
C TRP A 318 12.39 -12.78 -12.26
N PHE A 319 13.66 -12.45 -11.97
CA PHE A 319 14.70 -12.33 -12.99
C PHE A 319 14.89 -13.63 -13.76
N ARG A 320 14.92 -14.79 -13.08
CA ARG A 320 14.99 -16.10 -13.74
C ARG A 320 13.84 -16.29 -14.72
N GLN A 321 12.62 -15.94 -14.34
CA GLN A 321 11.46 -16.05 -15.21
C GLN A 321 11.51 -15.06 -16.38
N ALA A 322 11.81 -13.79 -16.10
CA ALA A 322 11.84 -12.73 -17.10
C ALA A 322 12.94 -12.95 -18.15
N ALA A 323 14.13 -13.38 -17.73
CA ALA A 323 15.25 -13.65 -18.62
C ALA A 323 15.12 -14.96 -19.41
N LEU A 324 14.28 -15.91 -18.97
CA LEU A 324 13.98 -17.13 -19.72
C LEU A 324 12.89 -16.90 -20.79
N ASN A 325 12.02 -15.92 -20.60
CA ASN A 325 10.90 -15.63 -21.50
C ASN A 325 11.26 -14.75 -22.70
N GLN A 326 12.53 -14.37 -22.88
CA GLN A 326 12.95 -13.63 -24.06
C GLN A 326 13.24 -14.60 -25.21
N ASP A 327 12.52 -14.44 -26.33
CA ASP A 327 12.78 -15.18 -27.57
C ASP A 327 14.22 -14.95 -28.01
N LYS A 328 14.98 -16.05 -28.10
CA LYS A 328 16.42 -15.99 -28.42
C LYS A 328 16.63 -16.31 -29.90
N PRO A 329 17.41 -15.50 -30.64
CA PRO A 329 18.03 -15.96 -31.86
C PRO A 329 18.92 -17.17 -31.55
N HIS A 330 18.87 -18.21 -32.38
CA HIS A 330 19.51 -19.52 -32.15
C HIS A 330 21.06 -19.48 -32.03
N ASP A 331 21.71 -18.33 -32.14
CA ASP A 331 23.17 -18.19 -32.26
C ASP A 331 23.79 -16.96 -31.55
N SER A 332 23.11 -16.36 -30.57
CA SER A 332 23.67 -15.20 -29.82
C SER A 332 24.28 -15.61 -28.48
N SER A 333 25.57 -15.32 -28.27
CA SER A 333 26.20 -15.44 -26.94
C SER A 333 25.65 -14.38 -25.97
N GLU A 334 25.12 -14.80 -24.83
CA GLU A 334 24.57 -13.92 -23.80
C GLU A 334 25.53 -13.82 -22.60
N VAL A 335 25.84 -12.59 -22.16
CA VAL A 335 26.57 -12.34 -20.90
C VAL A 335 25.62 -11.72 -19.89
N ARG A 336 25.56 -12.30 -18.69
CA ARG A 336 24.74 -11.80 -17.59
C ARG A 336 25.64 -11.17 -16.53
N VAL A 337 25.36 -9.90 -16.21
CA VAL A 337 26.09 -9.14 -15.20
C VAL A 337 25.11 -8.76 -14.09
N LEU A 338 25.47 -9.05 -12.84
CA LEU A 338 24.75 -8.58 -11.67
C LEU A 338 25.42 -7.31 -11.14
N LEU A 339 24.67 -6.21 -11.10
CA LEU A 339 25.07 -5.01 -10.38
C LEU A 339 24.26 -4.94 -9.09
N PHE A 340 24.93 -5.10 -7.95
CA PHE A 340 24.32 -5.06 -6.63
C PHE A 340 24.95 -3.94 -5.80
N ASN A 341 24.11 -3.13 -5.19
CA ASN A 341 24.54 -2.07 -4.28
C ASN A 341 23.64 -2.07 -3.04
N ALA A 342 24.26 -2.05 -1.87
CA ALA A 342 23.60 -1.95 -0.59
C ALA A 342 24.19 -0.80 0.22
N THR A 343 23.34 -0.08 0.95
CA THR A 343 23.72 1.08 1.75
C THR A 343 23.19 0.95 3.17
N GLY A 344 23.90 1.51 4.15
CA GLY A 344 23.53 1.48 5.57
C GLY A 344 23.89 0.16 6.25
N ASP A 345 23.24 -0.12 7.38
CA ASP A 345 23.58 -1.24 8.28
C ASP A 345 22.98 -2.58 7.82
N ARG A 346 22.87 -2.80 6.51
CA ARG A 346 22.29 -4.03 5.94
C ARG A 346 23.32 -5.15 5.94
N ASP A 347 22.89 -6.37 6.24
CA ASP A 347 23.74 -7.55 6.15
C ASP A 347 23.99 -7.91 4.68
N THR A 348 25.03 -7.32 4.10
CA THR A 348 25.43 -7.54 2.71
C THR A 348 26.00 -8.93 2.44
N ALA A 349 26.37 -9.68 3.48
CA ALA A 349 26.83 -11.06 3.32
C ALA A 349 25.66 -12.03 3.19
N ALA A 350 24.54 -11.73 3.85
CA ALA A 350 23.31 -12.52 3.74
C ALA A 350 22.45 -12.19 2.50
N LEU A 351 22.55 -10.97 1.96
CA LEU A 351 21.90 -10.54 0.72
C LEU A 351 22.68 -11.01 -0.50
#